data_AF-L9W586-F1
#
_entry.id   AF-L9W586-F1
#
_cell.length_a   1.000
_cell.length_b   1.000
_cell.length_c   1.000
_cell.angle_alpha   90.00
_cell.angle_beta   90.00
_cell.angle_gamma   90.00
#
_symmetry.space_group_name_H-M   'P 1'
#
loop_
_entity.id
_entity.type
_entity.pdbx_description
1 polymer ?
#
loop_
_entity_poly.entity_id
_entity_poly.type
_entity_poly.pdbx_seq_one_letter_code
_entity_poly.pdbx_strand_id
1 'polypeptide(L)'
;MDSHARASKTAPSSHDQPADGSPLSVSSVYGRALEMNYKEFIGQVQHRLEYAQFGQAVRATRAVLTTLGERLQEGEATDLASPLPMEIDRYLTHAEHGQRFDYQEFLDRVADREGVDRADANYHAQQLLAVVAEVVPAGNLEKIDGQLPEEFDPLFELIETAEG
;
A
#
# COMPACT_ATOMS: atom_id res chain seq x y z
N MET A 1 46.48 21.03 75.20
CA MET A 1 46.22 22.45 74.90
C MET A 1 46.89 22.76 73.58
N ASP A 2 46.26 23.62 72.79
CA ASP A 2 46.54 23.98 71.39
C ASP A 2 46.05 23.02 70.32
N SER A 3 45.53 23.48 69.17
CA SER A 3 44.60 24.56 68.83
C SER A 3 44.36 24.38 67.34
N HIS A 4 43.09 24.44 66.94
CA HIS A 4 42.55 24.75 65.61
C HIS A 4 43.51 24.97 64.42
N ALA A 5 43.21 24.34 63.28
CA ALA A 5 42.94 25.09 62.06
C ALA A 5 42.20 24.25 61.00
N ARG A 6 41.34 24.96 60.29
CA ARG A 6 40.30 24.59 59.34
C ARG A 6 40.84 24.68 57.92
N ALA A 7 40.44 23.78 57.01
CA ALA A 7 40.40 24.09 55.58
C ALA A 7 39.35 23.24 54.86
N SER A 8 38.35 23.93 54.31
CA SER A 8 37.27 23.43 53.47
C SER A 8 37.80 22.99 52.10
N LYS A 9 37.21 21.95 51.49
CA LYS A 9 36.99 21.94 50.04
C LYS A 9 35.82 21.05 49.62
N THR A 10 34.99 21.66 48.80
CA THR A 10 33.71 21.22 48.21
C THR A 10 33.91 20.19 47.08
N ALA A 11 32.86 19.40 46.84
CA ALA A 11 32.58 18.29 45.87
C ALA A 11 32.99 18.52 44.38
N PRO A 12 32.75 17.63 43.38
CA PRO A 12 31.94 16.39 43.31
C PRO A 12 32.70 15.19 42.63
N SER A 13 32.22 13.95 42.56
CA SER A 13 31.14 13.46 41.69
C SER A 13 30.78 12.01 42.03
N SER A 14 29.48 11.79 42.08
CA SER A 14 28.79 10.51 42.16
C SER A 14 29.11 9.65 40.94
N HIS A 15 29.60 8.44 41.17
CA HIS A 15 29.49 7.35 40.21
C HIS A 15 28.77 6.19 40.92
N ASP A 16 27.45 6.33 40.97
CA ASP A 16 26.52 5.28 41.37
C ASP A 16 25.74 4.93 40.09
N GLN A 17 26.09 3.80 39.47
CA GLN A 17 25.24 3.15 38.48
C GLN A 17 24.23 2.30 39.24
N PRO A 18 22.92 2.47 38.99
CA PRO A 18 21.99 1.37 39.08
C PRO A 18 21.69 0.77 37.70
N ALA A 19 21.43 -0.52 37.76
CA ALA A 19 21.30 -1.48 36.69
C ALA A 19 20.02 -1.31 35.84
N ASP A 20 20.17 -1.77 34.59
CA ASP A 20 19.20 -2.56 33.84
C ASP A 20 17.75 -2.06 33.79
N GLY A 21 17.56 -1.03 32.97
CA GLY A 21 16.32 -0.87 32.21
C GLY A 21 16.63 -1.16 30.76
N SER A 22 16.70 -2.44 30.37
CA SER A 22 16.68 -2.83 28.97
C SER A 22 15.57 -2.05 28.25
N PRO A 23 15.87 -1.15 27.29
CA PRO A 23 14.83 -0.45 26.58
C PRO A 23 14.06 -1.48 25.78
N LEU A 24 12.75 -1.60 26.05
CA LEU A 24 11.82 -2.28 25.18
C LEU A 24 12.13 -1.82 23.75
N SER A 25 12.44 -2.77 22.86
CA SER A 25 12.80 -2.49 21.47
C SER A 25 11.75 -1.58 20.84
N VAL A 26 12.11 -0.32 20.64
CA VAL A 26 11.26 0.72 20.06
C VAL A 26 10.84 0.41 18.62
N SER A 27 11.43 -0.62 17.99
CA SER A 27 11.01 -1.11 16.67
C SER A 27 9.61 -1.72 16.66
N SER A 28 9.08 -2.20 17.78
CA SER A 28 7.74 -2.82 17.80
C SER A 28 6.59 -1.81 17.88
N VAL A 29 6.85 -0.57 18.31
CA VAL A 29 5.81 0.48 18.36
C VAL A 29 5.69 1.20 17.01
N TYR A 30 6.80 1.31 16.26
CA TYR A 30 6.80 1.83 14.88
C TYR A 30 6.43 0.80 13.81
N GLY A 31 6.54 -0.51 14.10
CA GLY A 31 6.09 -1.57 13.18
C GLY A 31 4.57 -1.60 12.94
N ARG A 32 3.78 -0.85 13.71
CA ARG A 32 2.33 -0.75 13.53
C ARG A 32 1.89 0.39 12.60
N ALA A 33 2.83 1.23 12.16
CA ALA A 33 2.59 2.39 11.31
C ALA A 33 3.22 2.24 9.90
N LEU A 34 3.69 1.04 9.54
CA LEU A 34 4.41 0.77 8.29
C LEU A 34 3.75 -0.30 7.40
N GLU A 35 2.71 -0.99 7.87
CA GLU A 35 1.87 -1.85 7.01
C GLU A 35 0.55 -1.14 6.74
N MET A 36 0.28 -0.86 5.47
CA MET A 36 -1.01 -0.34 5.05
C MET A 36 -2.11 -1.32 5.43
N ASN A 37 -3.12 -0.89 6.17
CA ASN A 37 -4.30 -1.71 6.45
C ASN A 37 -5.46 -1.42 5.49
N TYR A 38 -6.51 -2.26 5.51
CA TYR A 38 -7.69 -2.10 4.66
C TYR A 38 -8.31 -0.70 4.69
N LYS A 39 -8.44 -0.08 5.88
CA LYS A 39 -9.07 1.24 6.00
C LYS A 39 -8.21 2.34 5.41
N GLU A 40 -6.89 2.24 5.57
CA GLU A 40 -5.93 3.16 4.98
C GLU A 40 -5.92 3.04 3.46
N PHE A 41 -5.86 1.81 2.93
CA PHE A 41 -5.95 1.54 1.49
C PHE A 41 -7.21 2.17 0.87
N ILE A 42 -8.38 1.85 1.42
CA ILE A 42 -9.64 2.37 0.89
C ILE A 42 -9.78 3.88 1.13
N GLY A 43 -9.29 4.41 2.27
CA GLY A 43 -9.27 5.83 2.55
C GLY A 43 -8.44 6.62 1.53
N GLN A 44 -7.32 6.05 1.10
CA GLN A 44 -6.47 6.63 0.09
C GLN A 44 -7.09 6.59 -1.31
N VAL A 45 -7.70 5.46 -1.70
CA VAL A 45 -8.50 5.37 -2.92
C VAL A 45 -9.62 6.40 -2.89
N GLN A 46 -10.34 6.52 -1.76
CA GLN A 46 -11.41 7.50 -1.60
C GLN A 46 -10.90 8.93 -1.78
N HIS A 47 -9.77 9.27 -1.17
CA HIS A 47 -9.18 10.59 -1.28
C HIS A 47 -8.75 10.92 -2.71
N ARG A 48 -8.05 9.99 -3.40
CA ARG A 48 -7.57 10.21 -4.77
C ARG A 48 -8.71 10.33 -5.78
N LEU A 49 -9.78 9.56 -5.60
CA LEU A 49 -10.97 9.60 -6.47
C LEU A 49 -12.02 10.63 -6.01
N GLU A 50 -11.70 11.44 -5.00
CA GLU A 50 -12.57 12.47 -4.43
C GLU A 50 -13.97 11.96 -4.06
N TYR A 51 -14.05 10.69 -3.65
CA TYR A 51 -15.34 10.06 -3.39
C TYR A 51 -15.97 10.58 -2.10
N ALA A 52 -17.23 11.00 -2.20
CA ALA A 52 -18.01 11.47 -1.07
C ALA A 52 -18.21 10.37 -0.01
N GLN A 53 -18.35 9.11 -0.44
CA GLN A 53 -18.67 7.98 0.43
C GLN A 53 -17.63 6.87 0.34
N PHE A 54 -17.23 6.34 1.50
CA PHE A 54 -16.30 5.20 1.61
C PHE A 54 -16.72 3.99 0.78
N GLY A 55 -18.02 3.72 0.69
CA GLY A 55 -18.55 2.61 -0.10
C GLY A 55 -18.34 2.72 -1.61
N GLN A 56 -18.12 3.94 -2.16
CA GLN A 56 -17.76 4.12 -3.57
C GLN A 56 -16.34 3.62 -3.81
N ALA A 57 -15.39 4.00 -2.95
CA ALA A 57 -14.02 3.53 -3.01
C ALA A 57 -13.93 1.99 -2.91
N VAL A 58 -14.68 1.37 -1.99
CA VAL A 58 -14.73 -0.10 -1.89
C VAL A 58 -15.24 -0.74 -3.18
N ARG A 59 -16.26 -0.17 -3.82
CA ARG A 59 -16.78 -0.70 -5.09
C ARG A 59 -15.78 -0.56 -6.22
N ALA A 60 -15.13 0.60 -6.36
CA ALA A 60 -14.08 0.84 -7.35
C ALA A 60 -12.92 -0.16 -7.16
N THR A 61 -12.44 -0.32 -5.92
CA THR A 61 -11.37 -1.27 -5.60
C THR A 61 -11.72 -2.69 -5.97
N ARG A 62 -12.91 -3.15 -5.58
CA ARG A 62 -13.37 -4.49 -5.95
C ARG A 62 -13.49 -4.64 -7.47
N ALA A 63 -14.08 -3.66 -8.16
CA ALA A 63 -14.30 -3.71 -9.60
C ALA A 63 -12.97 -3.83 -10.37
N VAL A 64 -12.02 -2.95 -10.07
CA VAL A 64 -10.72 -2.92 -10.74
C VAL A 64 -9.90 -4.17 -10.42
N LEU A 65 -9.70 -4.49 -9.13
CA LEU A 65 -8.82 -5.58 -8.73
C LEU A 65 -9.36 -6.96 -9.11
N THR A 66 -10.69 -7.18 -9.07
CA THR A 66 -11.26 -8.42 -9.58
C THR A 66 -11.10 -8.54 -11.09
N THR A 67 -11.34 -7.48 -11.84
CA THR A 67 -11.15 -7.52 -13.30
C THR A 67 -9.68 -7.73 -13.67
N LEU A 68 -8.75 -7.10 -12.95
CA LEU A 68 -7.33 -7.34 -13.14
C LEU A 68 -6.95 -8.79 -12.80
N GLY A 69 -7.45 -9.32 -11.67
CA GLY A 69 -7.24 -10.71 -11.29
C GLY A 69 -7.74 -11.71 -12.33
N GLU A 70 -8.87 -11.43 -13.00
CA GLU A 70 -9.38 -12.26 -14.10
C GLU A 70 -8.43 -12.28 -15.29
N ARG A 71 -7.78 -11.15 -15.60
CA ARG A 71 -6.87 -11.02 -16.75
C ARG A 71 -5.53 -11.73 -16.53
N LEU A 72 -5.01 -11.66 -15.31
CA LEU A 72 -3.70 -12.17 -14.92
C LEU A 72 -3.69 -13.69 -14.77
N GLN A 73 -2.53 -14.31 -14.96
CA GLN A 73 -2.34 -15.70 -14.53
C GLN A 73 -2.38 -15.79 -12.99
N GLU A 74 -2.77 -16.93 -12.45
CA GLU A 74 -2.91 -17.15 -11.00
C GLU A 74 -1.66 -16.76 -10.21
N GLY A 75 -0.48 -17.12 -10.70
CA GLY A 75 0.79 -16.77 -10.05
C GLY A 75 1.06 -15.26 -10.04
N GLU A 76 0.74 -14.55 -11.11
CA GLU A 76 0.93 -13.08 -11.21
C GLU A 76 -0.05 -12.34 -10.33
N ALA A 77 -1.32 -12.78 -10.32
CA ALA A 77 -2.32 -12.23 -9.42
C ALA A 77 -1.92 -12.44 -7.95
N THR A 78 -1.32 -13.58 -7.61
CA THR A 78 -0.80 -13.88 -6.27
C THR A 78 0.39 -12.98 -5.92
N ASP A 79 1.34 -12.81 -6.84
CA ASP A 79 2.51 -11.93 -6.66
C ASP A 79 2.09 -10.47 -6.44
N LEU A 80 1.07 -9.99 -7.17
CA LEU A 80 0.50 -8.65 -6.99
C LEU A 80 -0.24 -8.51 -5.65
N ALA A 81 -0.96 -9.56 -5.25
CA ALA A 81 -1.80 -9.56 -4.07
C ALA A 81 -1.01 -9.65 -2.77
N SER A 82 0.14 -10.34 -2.76
CA SER A 82 0.90 -10.67 -1.55
C SER A 82 1.25 -9.48 -0.64
N PRO A 83 1.58 -8.28 -1.14
CA PRO A 83 1.89 -7.13 -0.28
C PRO A 83 0.63 -6.40 0.21
N LEU A 84 -0.55 -6.67 -0.36
CA LEU A 84 -1.78 -5.93 -0.08
C LEU A 84 -2.45 -6.43 1.22
N PRO A 85 -3.30 -5.59 1.84
CA PRO A 85 -4.13 -6.05 2.96
C PRO A 85 -4.98 -7.26 2.56
N MET A 86 -5.15 -8.23 3.45
CA MET A 86 -5.89 -9.48 3.20
C MET A 86 -7.33 -9.27 2.66
N GLU A 87 -8.01 -8.19 3.04
CA GLU A 87 -9.35 -7.91 2.52
C GLU A 87 -9.36 -7.35 1.09
N ILE A 88 -8.21 -6.86 0.62
CA ILE A 88 -7.95 -6.33 -0.72
C ILE A 88 -7.36 -7.41 -1.62
N ASP A 89 -6.40 -8.19 -1.10
CA ASP A 89 -5.69 -9.26 -1.82
C ASP A 89 -6.65 -10.26 -2.48
N ARG A 90 -7.76 -10.56 -1.79
CA ARG A 90 -8.77 -11.53 -2.18
C ARG A 90 -9.47 -11.16 -3.48
N TYR A 91 -9.54 -9.87 -3.82
CA TYR A 91 -10.16 -9.44 -5.07
C TYR A 91 -9.32 -9.89 -6.27
N LEU A 92 -8.00 -9.98 -6.11
CA LEU A 92 -7.11 -10.55 -7.10
C LEU A 92 -7.17 -12.09 -7.02
N THR A 93 -6.86 -12.68 -5.87
CA THR A 93 -6.61 -14.13 -5.74
C THR A 93 -7.83 -15.03 -5.86
N HIS A 94 -9.04 -14.51 -5.70
CA HIS A 94 -10.27 -15.30 -5.84
C HIS A 94 -10.94 -15.12 -7.21
N ALA A 95 -10.32 -14.35 -8.12
CA ALA A 95 -10.82 -14.19 -9.48
C ALA A 95 -10.65 -15.47 -10.30
N GLU A 96 -11.45 -15.62 -11.36
CA GLU A 96 -11.26 -16.67 -12.35
C GLU A 96 -10.11 -16.26 -13.29
N HIS A 97 -8.88 -16.66 -12.95
CA HIS A 97 -7.64 -16.24 -13.60
C HIS A 97 -7.46 -16.68 -15.06
N GLY A 98 -6.57 -15.98 -15.75
CA GLY A 98 -6.08 -16.34 -17.09
C GLY A 98 -7.09 -16.11 -18.22
N GLN A 99 -8.13 -15.32 -17.96
CA GLN A 99 -9.08 -14.93 -19.00
C GLN A 99 -8.39 -14.03 -20.03
N ARG A 100 -8.88 -14.12 -21.27
CA ARG A 100 -8.37 -13.34 -22.39
C ARG A 100 -9.43 -12.35 -22.80
N PHE A 101 -9.16 -11.09 -22.54
CA PHE A 101 -9.93 -9.95 -23.00
C PHE A 101 -9.00 -8.76 -23.19
N ASP A 102 -9.41 -7.86 -24.07
CA ASP A 102 -8.66 -6.65 -24.41
C ASP A 102 -8.88 -5.54 -23.37
N TYR A 103 -8.19 -4.42 -23.53
CA TYR A 103 -8.31 -3.31 -22.60
C TYR A 103 -9.70 -2.65 -22.62
N GLN A 104 -10.39 -2.66 -23.77
CA GLN A 104 -11.75 -2.10 -23.83
C GLN A 104 -12.74 -2.95 -23.02
N GLU A 105 -12.65 -4.27 -23.14
CA GLU A 105 -13.46 -5.19 -22.34
C GLU A 105 -13.07 -5.16 -20.85
N PHE A 106 -11.79 -4.94 -20.51
CA PHE A 106 -11.39 -4.64 -19.13
C PHE A 106 -12.16 -3.45 -18.58
N LEU A 107 -12.20 -2.33 -19.32
CA LEU A 107 -12.89 -1.13 -18.90
C LEU A 107 -14.41 -1.32 -18.83
N ASP A 108 -15.01 -2.05 -19.76
CA ASP A 108 -16.44 -2.38 -19.73
C ASP A 108 -16.82 -3.18 -18.47
N ARG A 109 -16.02 -4.19 -18.13
CA ARG A 109 -16.24 -4.98 -16.92
C ARG A 109 -16.09 -4.14 -15.64
N VAL A 110 -15.11 -3.24 -15.59
CA VAL A 110 -14.93 -2.32 -14.45
C VAL A 110 -16.13 -1.38 -14.35
N ALA A 111 -16.52 -0.74 -15.45
CA ALA A 111 -17.65 0.18 -15.53
C ALA A 111 -18.95 -0.49 -15.05
N ASP A 112 -19.24 -1.70 -15.51
CA ASP A 112 -20.41 -2.47 -15.11
C ASP A 112 -20.40 -2.84 -13.61
N ARG A 113 -19.24 -3.24 -13.07
CA ARG A 113 -19.07 -3.66 -11.66
C ARG A 113 -19.13 -2.48 -10.69
N GLU A 114 -18.62 -1.34 -11.10
CA GLU A 114 -18.58 -0.11 -10.30
C GLU A 114 -19.88 0.71 -10.42
N GLY A 115 -20.52 0.66 -11.59
CA GLY A 115 -21.72 1.42 -11.94
C GLY A 115 -21.41 2.82 -12.45
N VAL A 116 -20.35 2.96 -13.26
CA VAL A 116 -19.85 4.24 -13.83
C VAL A 116 -19.73 4.12 -15.35
N ASP A 117 -19.39 5.21 -16.04
CA ASP A 117 -19.09 5.12 -17.47
C ASP A 117 -17.64 4.65 -17.74
N ARG A 118 -17.34 4.31 -19.00
CA ARG A 118 -16.03 3.77 -19.38
C ARG A 118 -14.88 4.75 -19.16
N ALA A 119 -15.12 6.06 -19.32
CA ALA A 119 -14.07 7.07 -19.15
C ALA A 119 -13.71 7.18 -17.66
N ASP A 120 -14.72 7.20 -16.79
CA ASP A 120 -14.54 7.13 -15.34
C ASP A 120 -13.84 5.83 -14.93
N ALA A 121 -14.26 4.68 -15.45
CA ALA A 121 -13.63 3.38 -15.17
C ALA A 121 -12.14 3.36 -15.52
N ASN A 122 -11.77 3.98 -16.66
CA ASN A 122 -10.37 4.11 -17.07
C ASN A 122 -9.57 4.94 -16.07
N TYR A 123 -10.06 6.14 -15.75
CA TYR A 123 -9.43 7.02 -14.79
C TYR A 123 -9.30 6.37 -13.40
N HIS A 124 -10.35 5.69 -12.93
CA HIS A 124 -10.35 5.00 -11.64
C HIS A 124 -9.36 3.84 -11.60
N ALA A 125 -9.27 3.04 -12.67
CA ALA A 125 -8.33 1.94 -12.76
C ALA A 125 -6.88 2.43 -12.66
N GLN A 126 -6.54 3.50 -13.40
CA GLN A 126 -5.21 4.12 -13.36
C GLN A 126 -4.88 4.65 -11.95
N GLN A 127 -5.79 5.43 -11.35
CA GLN A 127 -5.61 6.00 -10.01
C GLN A 127 -5.44 4.92 -8.95
N LEU A 128 -6.21 3.83 -9.07
CA LEU A 128 -6.15 2.72 -8.14
C LEU A 128 -4.85 1.93 -8.29
N LEU A 129 -4.37 1.70 -9.51
CA LEU A 129 -3.09 1.04 -9.71
C LEU A 129 -1.94 1.89 -9.15
N ALA A 130 -2.02 3.21 -9.24
CA ALA A 130 -1.08 4.10 -8.58
C ALA A 130 -1.17 4.08 -7.04
N VAL A 131 -2.27 3.60 -6.43
CA VAL A 131 -2.33 3.34 -4.97
C VAL A 131 -1.70 1.98 -4.67
N VAL A 132 -1.96 0.98 -5.51
CA VAL A 132 -1.32 -0.34 -5.42
C VAL A 132 0.21 -0.21 -5.49
N ALA A 133 0.72 0.68 -6.33
CA ALA A 133 2.16 0.96 -6.47
C ALA A 133 2.84 1.54 -5.22
N GLU A 134 2.09 2.10 -4.27
CA GLU A 134 2.66 2.53 -3.00
C GLU A 134 2.91 1.38 -2.03
N VAL A 135 2.24 0.24 -2.25
CA VAL A 135 2.29 -0.94 -1.37
C VAL A 135 3.10 -2.06 -2.00
N VAL A 136 2.98 -2.22 -3.31
CA VAL A 136 3.57 -3.32 -4.06
C VAL A 136 4.96 -2.91 -4.55
N PRO A 137 5.99 -3.76 -4.40
CA PRO A 137 7.32 -3.47 -4.94
C PRO A 137 7.28 -3.20 -6.45
N ALA A 138 8.01 -2.18 -6.91
CA ALA A 138 8.04 -1.77 -8.33
C ALA A 138 8.30 -2.94 -9.29
N GLY A 139 9.25 -3.84 -8.96
CA GLY A 139 9.55 -5.01 -9.78
C GLY A 139 8.39 -6.00 -9.97
N ASN A 140 7.42 -6.05 -9.04
CA ASN A 140 6.21 -6.85 -9.22
C ASN A 140 5.25 -6.19 -10.24
N LEU A 141 5.16 -4.86 -10.23
CA LEU A 141 4.35 -4.10 -11.20
C LEU A 141 4.97 -4.14 -12.60
N GLU A 142 6.28 -3.89 -12.72
CA GLU A 142 7.01 -3.99 -13.99
C GLU A 142 6.86 -5.37 -14.63
N LYS A 143 6.87 -6.43 -13.81
CA LYS A 143 6.64 -7.80 -14.29
C LYS A 143 5.24 -7.96 -14.88
N ILE A 144 4.23 -7.37 -14.26
CA ILE A 144 2.83 -7.49 -14.71
C ILE A 144 2.61 -6.68 -15.99
N ASP A 145 3.11 -5.45 -16.02
CA ASP A 145 3.09 -4.59 -17.19
C ASP A 145 3.71 -5.32 -18.41
N GLY A 146 4.91 -5.88 -18.25
CA GLY A 146 5.58 -6.64 -19.31
C GLY A 146 4.93 -7.98 -19.70
N GLN A 147 3.88 -8.44 -19.02
CA GLN A 147 3.12 -9.66 -19.36
C GLN A 147 1.75 -9.35 -19.99
N LEU A 148 1.23 -8.15 -19.76
CA LEU A 148 0.01 -7.70 -20.40
C LEU A 148 0.30 -7.29 -21.86
N PRO A 149 -0.68 -7.39 -22.77
CA PRO A 149 -0.52 -6.86 -24.12
C PRO A 149 -0.41 -5.32 -24.08
N GLU A 150 0.31 -4.73 -25.05
CA GLU A 150 0.58 -3.28 -25.17
C GLU A 150 -0.68 -2.39 -25.10
N GLU A 151 -1.86 -2.92 -25.39
CA GLU A 151 -3.11 -2.18 -25.23
C GLU A 151 -3.45 -1.83 -23.76
N PHE A 152 -2.79 -2.47 -22.79
CA PHE A 152 -2.91 -2.19 -21.36
C PHE A 152 -1.93 -1.12 -20.87
N ASP A 153 -0.99 -0.63 -21.67
CA ASP A 153 -0.06 0.45 -21.32
C ASP A 153 -0.76 1.66 -20.64
N PRO A 154 -1.95 2.11 -21.09
CA PRO A 154 -2.63 3.22 -20.43
C PRO A 154 -2.93 2.97 -18.95
N LEU A 155 -3.03 1.72 -18.50
CA LEU A 155 -3.26 1.39 -17.09
C LEU A 155 -2.10 1.83 -16.19
N PHE A 156 -0.86 1.82 -16.69
CA PHE A 156 0.37 2.09 -15.94
C PHE A 156 0.87 3.54 -16.08
N GLU A 157 0.31 4.32 -17.00
CA GLU A 157 0.75 5.68 -17.36
C GLU A 157 0.95 6.61 -16.14
N LEU A 158 0.09 6.53 -15.12
CA LEU A 158 0.21 7.36 -13.91
C LEU A 158 1.37 6.97 -12.98
N ILE A 159 1.81 5.72 -13.03
CA ILE A 159 2.93 5.21 -12.23
C ILE A 159 4.23 5.62 -12.91
N GLU A 160 4.32 5.44 -14.22
CA GLU A 160 5.50 5.78 -15.01
C GLU A 160 5.81 7.28 -14.98
N THR A 161 4.77 8.12 -15.00
CA THR A 161 4.94 9.59 -14.94
C THR A 161 5.45 10.08 -13.58
N ALA A 162 5.28 9.30 -12.51
CA ALA A 162 5.73 9.68 -11.17
C ALA A 162 7.23 9.40 -10.93
N GLU A 163 7.84 8.54 -11.75
CA GLU A 163 9.25 8.11 -11.63
C GLU A 163 10.22 8.88 -12.56
N GLY A 164 9.73 9.90 -13.29
CA GLY A 164 10.50 10.75 -14.22
C GLY A 164 10.75 12.18 -13.74
#